data_AF-A0A8B8CPJ0-F1
#
_entry.id   AF-A0A8B8CPJ0-F1
#
_cell.length_a   1.000
_cell.length_b   1.000
_cell.length_c   1.000
_cell.angle_alpha   90.00
_cell.angle_beta   90.00
_cell.angle_gamma   90.00
#
_symmetry.space_group_name_H-M   'P 1'
#
loop_
_entity.id
_entity.type
_entity.pdbx_description
1 polymer ?
#
loop_
_entity_poly.entity_id
_entity_poly.type
_entity_poly.pdbx_seq_one_letter_code
_entity_poly.pdbx_strand_id
1 'polypeptide(L)'
;MKTYVHLPSPASTITIRFTLFLNSLIISVNSTYYCNVGSADPCTTASSLFEPYARTTNCPYDGTVAPCDRYITPGWYTADDVILDQCPVLNSCGAVYPVWMNGTFPLVSDGVVTRTLCKTGFEGCCVRDYDLQIKNCGSHYVYCIPALDTCPERICFGTNGSCEYPTTTTTPTVTTESDSDEKVPIKEYRDLESRYVAIIVVVVILLIIGVTATITVAVRKFYKLKSHREISQSRTELVGEREKTQSITPVESNYEQTPPYVDFNAFG
;
A
#
# COMPACT_ATOMS: atom_id res chain seq x y z
N MET A 1 38.70 31.13 19.48
CA MET A 1 38.01 29.83 19.44
C MET A 1 37.06 29.86 18.25
N LYS A 2 37.36 29.14 17.15
CA LYS A 2 36.44 29.05 16.00
C LYS A 2 35.58 27.80 16.17
N THR A 3 34.30 28.00 16.45
CA THR A 3 33.28 26.94 16.52
C THR A 3 32.88 26.56 15.11
N TYR A 4 33.14 25.32 14.71
CA TYR A 4 32.65 24.76 13.45
C TYR A 4 31.36 24.01 13.71
N VAL A 5 30.30 24.39 13.00
CA VAL A 5 29.05 23.61 12.94
C VAL A 5 29.24 22.55 11.87
N HIS A 6 29.22 21.28 12.29
CA HIS A 6 29.20 20.15 11.36
C HIS A 6 27.88 20.12 10.60
N LEU A 7 27.90 20.48 9.32
CA LEU A 7 26.76 20.21 8.43
C LEU A 7 26.72 18.70 8.12
N PRO A 8 25.55 18.06 8.19
CA PRO A 8 25.40 16.64 7.89
C PRO A 8 25.71 16.36 6.41
N SER A 9 26.37 15.23 6.15
CA SER A 9 26.74 14.82 4.79
C SER A 9 25.49 14.65 3.90
N PRO A 10 25.58 14.91 2.58
CA PRO A 10 24.46 14.76 1.66
C PRO A 10 23.89 13.34 1.61
N ALA A 11 24.67 12.31 1.98
CA ALA A 11 24.20 10.93 2.08
C ALA A 11 23.18 10.75 3.22
N SER A 12 23.35 11.45 4.34
CA SER A 12 22.47 11.36 5.51
C SER A 12 21.09 11.98 5.24
N THR A 13 21.03 13.07 4.48
CA THR A 13 19.79 13.74 4.11
C THR A 13 18.95 12.94 3.11
N ILE A 14 19.59 12.16 2.23
CA ILE A 14 18.92 11.30 1.25
C ILE A 14 18.26 10.10 1.93
N THR A 15 18.93 9.45 2.88
CA THR A 15 18.37 8.32 3.64
C THR A 15 17.15 8.73 4.48
N ILE A 16 17.19 9.93 5.08
CA ILE A 16 16.06 10.48 5.84
C ILE A 16 14.87 10.78 4.90
N ARG A 17 15.12 11.35 3.71
CA ARG A 17 14.04 11.59 2.73
C ARG A 17 13.45 10.31 2.15
N PHE A 18 14.27 9.27 1.96
CA PHE A 18 13.81 7.97 1.43
C PHE A 18 12.99 7.18 2.46
N THR A 19 13.38 7.21 3.74
CA THR A 19 12.61 6.59 4.83
C THR A 19 11.28 7.29 5.09
N LEU A 20 11.24 8.63 5.02
CA LEU A 20 9.98 9.38 5.11
C LEU A 20 9.04 9.10 3.93
N PHE A 21 9.58 8.92 2.72
CA PHE A 21 8.79 8.59 1.53
C PHE A 21 8.23 7.16 1.58
N LEU A 22 9.03 6.19 2.03
CA LEU A 22 8.58 4.81 2.24
C LEU A 22 7.52 4.70 3.35
N ASN A 23 7.69 5.42 4.47
CA ASN A 23 6.67 5.48 5.52
C ASN A 23 5.38 6.13 5.00
N SER A 24 5.46 7.18 4.18
CA SER A 24 4.29 7.82 3.56
C SER A 24 3.59 6.88 2.55
N LEU A 25 4.36 6.06 1.81
CA LEU A 25 3.81 5.06 0.90
C LEU A 25 3.13 3.91 1.67
N ILE A 26 3.71 3.45 2.78
CA ILE A 26 3.10 2.44 3.67
C ILE A 26 1.80 2.98 4.30
N ILE A 27 1.77 4.26 4.69
CA ILE A 27 0.54 4.91 5.18
C ILE A 27 -0.53 4.95 4.07
N SER A 28 -0.14 5.15 2.80
CA SER A 28 -1.08 5.23 1.67
C SER A 28 -1.74 3.89 1.30
N VAL A 29 -1.05 2.75 1.43
CA VAL A 29 -1.62 1.42 1.13
C VAL A 29 -2.47 0.86 2.28
N ASN A 30 -2.17 1.22 3.52
CA ASN A 30 -2.98 0.84 4.68
C ASN A 30 -4.26 1.69 4.80
N SER A 31 -4.34 2.81 4.07
CA SER A 31 -5.47 3.75 4.15
C SER A 31 -6.71 3.30 3.38
N THR A 32 -6.63 2.33 2.46
CA THR A 32 -7.78 1.91 1.64
C THR A 32 -8.59 0.77 2.25
N TYR A 33 -8.07 0.09 3.28
CA TYR A 33 -8.71 -1.06 3.92
C TYR A 33 -8.92 -0.87 5.42
N TYR A 34 -8.26 0.11 6.04
CA TYR A 34 -8.39 0.37 7.46
C TYR A 34 -9.38 1.49 7.73
N CYS A 35 -10.24 1.22 8.69
CA CYS A 35 -11.28 2.10 9.13
C CYS A 35 -10.65 3.19 10.02
N ASN A 36 -10.64 4.45 9.55
CA ASN A 36 -9.89 5.53 10.22
C ASN A 36 -10.52 5.87 11.58
N VAL A 37 -9.75 5.69 12.65
CA VAL A 37 -10.11 6.16 14.00
C VAL A 37 -9.79 7.64 14.08
N GLY A 38 -10.75 8.48 13.69
CA GLY A 38 -10.68 9.91 13.98
C GLY A 38 -10.57 10.19 15.49
N SER A 39 -10.22 11.42 15.85
CA SER A 39 -10.13 11.82 17.27
C SER A 39 -11.49 11.97 17.96
N ALA A 40 -12.59 12.01 17.19
CA ALA A 40 -13.95 12.12 17.71
C ALA A 40 -14.46 10.78 18.24
N ASP A 41 -15.31 10.82 19.27
CA ASP A 41 -15.91 9.62 19.83
C ASP A 41 -16.95 9.03 18.85
N PRO A 42 -16.75 7.80 18.33
CA PRO A 42 -17.65 7.20 17.35
C PRO A 42 -19.07 6.99 17.89
N CYS A 43 -19.27 6.94 19.21
CA CYS A 43 -20.60 6.89 19.83
C CYS A 43 -21.48 8.11 19.52
N THR A 44 -20.88 9.20 19.04
CA THR A 44 -21.58 10.45 18.72
C THR A 44 -21.55 10.81 17.24
N THR A 45 -20.63 10.21 16.48
CA THR A 45 -20.38 10.57 15.08
C THR A 45 -20.66 9.44 14.09
N ALA A 46 -20.95 8.22 14.57
CA ALA A 46 -21.26 7.10 13.69
C ALA A 46 -22.51 7.39 12.84
N SER A 47 -22.44 7.04 11.57
CA SER A 47 -23.59 7.15 10.65
C SER A 47 -24.49 5.94 10.80
N SER A 48 -25.78 6.07 10.49
CA SER A 48 -26.63 4.87 10.36
C SER A 48 -26.13 4.02 9.19
N LEU A 49 -25.92 2.72 9.43
CA LEU A 49 -25.65 1.79 8.35
C LEU A 49 -26.85 1.79 7.41
N PHE A 50 -26.59 1.99 6.12
CA PHE A 50 -27.67 2.01 5.13
C PHE A 50 -28.19 0.59 4.92
N GLU A 51 -29.50 0.41 5.17
CA GLU A 51 -30.17 -0.88 5.13
C GLU A 51 -31.26 -0.93 4.05
N PRO A 52 -30.89 -1.15 2.78
CA PRO A 52 -31.91 -1.32 1.75
C PRO A 52 -32.64 -2.65 1.88
N TYR A 53 -32.11 -3.64 2.61
CA TYR A 53 -32.70 -4.97 2.79
C TYR A 53 -32.31 -5.53 4.15
N ALA A 54 -33.21 -6.24 4.81
CA ALA A 54 -32.89 -6.92 6.05
C ALA A 54 -31.69 -7.86 5.91
N ARG A 55 -30.86 -7.89 6.95
CA ARG A 55 -29.62 -8.67 7.05
C ARG A 55 -29.59 -9.54 8.30
N THR A 56 -30.78 -9.94 8.78
CA THR A 56 -30.97 -10.87 9.90
C THR A 56 -30.84 -12.31 9.43
N THR A 57 -30.41 -13.21 10.33
CA THR A 57 -30.13 -14.61 9.97
C THR A 57 -31.34 -15.38 9.42
N ASN A 58 -32.56 -14.98 9.79
CA ASN A 58 -33.78 -15.60 9.28
C ASN A 58 -34.13 -15.20 7.83
N CYS A 59 -33.45 -14.19 7.26
CA CYS A 59 -33.72 -13.72 5.91
C CYS A 59 -32.89 -14.48 4.87
N PRO A 60 -33.53 -15.29 4.01
CA PRO A 60 -32.82 -16.07 3.01
C PRO A 60 -32.32 -15.19 1.88
N TYR A 61 -31.26 -15.63 1.20
CA TYR A 61 -30.92 -15.13 -0.11
C TYR A 61 -31.96 -15.63 -1.14
N ASP A 62 -32.67 -14.70 -1.80
CA ASP A 62 -33.77 -15.03 -2.72
C ASP A 62 -33.32 -15.12 -4.19
N GLY A 63 -32.07 -14.77 -4.50
CA GLY A 63 -31.53 -14.79 -5.86
C GLY A 63 -32.04 -13.68 -6.78
N THR A 64 -33.01 -12.86 -6.34
CA THR A 64 -33.58 -11.77 -7.16
C THR A 64 -32.81 -10.48 -6.94
N VAL A 65 -32.43 -10.22 -5.68
CA VAL A 65 -31.56 -9.12 -5.29
C VAL A 65 -30.33 -9.71 -4.62
N ALA A 66 -29.15 -9.31 -5.08
CA ALA A 66 -27.88 -9.70 -4.50
C ALA A 66 -27.20 -8.50 -3.84
N PRO A 67 -27.72 -8.01 -2.69
CA PRO A 67 -27.08 -6.91 -1.98
C PRO A 67 -25.67 -7.32 -1.53
N CYS A 68 -24.75 -6.37 -1.55
CA CYS A 68 -23.35 -6.64 -1.29
C CYS A 68 -22.69 -5.49 -0.53
N ASP A 69 -21.98 -5.84 0.54
CA ASP A 69 -21.32 -4.90 1.44
C ASP A 69 -19.93 -4.46 0.93
N ARG A 70 -19.49 -4.93 -0.24
CA ARG A 70 -18.30 -4.42 -0.97
C ARG A 70 -18.37 -2.91 -1.24
N TYR A 71 -19.58 -2.35 -1.31
CA TYR A 71 -19.80 -0.95 -1.63
C TYR A 71 -20.01 -0.05 -0.40
N ILE A 72 -19.90 -0.61 0.81
CA ILE A 72 -19.85 0.18 2.05
C ILE A 72 -18.61 1.07 2.01
N THR A 73 -18.79 2.35 2.31
CA THR A 73 -17.66 3.25 2.54
C THR A 73 -17.05 2.90 3.89
N PRO A 74 -15.74 2.65 4.00
CA PRO A 74 -15.15 2.34 5.30
C PRO A 74 -15.41 3.46 6.32
N GLY A 75 -15.90 3.11 7.50
CA GLY A 75 -16.23 4.11 8.52
C GLY A 75 -16.99 3.57 9.73
N TRP A 76 -17.29 4.48 10.66
CA TRP A 76 -18.05 4.18 11.87
C TRP A 76 -19.55 4.20 11.60
N TYR A 77 -20.21 3.10 11.94
CA TYR A 77 -21.63 2.90 11.75
C TYR A 77 -22.34 2.45 13.02
N THR A 78 -23.59 2.90 13.19
CA THR A 78 -24.57 2.24 14.06
C THR A 78 -25.48 1.36 13.20
N ALA A 79 -26.00 0.29 13.79
CA ALA A 79 -27.01 -0.57 13.16
C ALA A 79 -28.21 -0.71 14.12
N ASP A 80 -29.37 -1.04 13.56
CA ASP A 80 -30.61 -1.21 14.35
C ASP A 80 -30.53 -2.42 15.28
N ASP A 81 -29.90 -3.50 14.80
CA ASP A 81 -29.63 -4.72 15.55
C ASP A 81 -28.12 -4.86 15.82
N VAL A 82 -27.77 -5.77 16.73
CA VAL A 82 -26.36 -6.12 16.98
C VAL A 82 -25.81 -7.03 15.88
N ILE A 83 -24.53 -6.86 15.57
CA ILE A 83 -23.83 -7.77 14.65
C ILE A 83 -23.94 -9.21 15.16
N LEU A 84 -24.10 -10.17 14.26
CA LEU A 84 -24.13 -11.58 14.65
C LEU A 84 -22.74 -12.01 15.16
N ASP A 85 -22.68 -12.68 16.32
CA ASP A 85 -21.44 -13.17 16.95
C ASP A 85 -21.27 -14.69 16.89
N GLN A 86 -22.17 -15.36 16.15
CA GLN A 86 -22.15 -16.79 15.92
C GLN A 86 -22.12 -17.07 14.42
N CYS A 87 -21.48 -18.17 14.04
CA CYS A 87 -21.40 -18.58 12.64
C CYS A 87 -22.80 -18.86 12.05
N PRO A 88 -23.25 -18.05 11.08
CA PRO A 88 -24.52 -18.28 10.39
C PRO A 88 -24.36 -19.36 9.32
N VAL A 89 -25.48 -19.95 8.91
CA VAL A 89 -25.54 -20.84 7.73
C VAL A 89 -25.45 -20.04 6.44
N LEU A 90 -24.96 -20.65 5.36
CA LEU A 90 -24.98 -20.05 4.01
C LEU A 90 -26.40 -19.64 3.61
N ASN A 91 -26.50 -18.67 2.70
CA ASN A 91 -27.76 -18.12 2.19
C ASN A 91 -28.65 -17.46 3.26
N SER A 92 -28.08 -16.98 4.36
CA SER A 92 -28.78 -16.17 5.38
C SER A 92 -28.36 -14.70 5.30
N CYS A 93 -29.02 -13.82 6.07
CA CYS A 93 -28.75 -12.37 6.08
C CYS A 93 -28.94 -11.71 4.71
N GLY A 94 -29.81 -12.30 3.86
CA GLY A 94 -30.07 -11.83 2.50
C GLY A 94 -28.86 -11.91 1.57
N ALA A 95 -27.87 -12.77 1.85
CA ALA A 95 -26.66 -12.94 1.05
C ALA A 95 -26.26 -14.42 0.93
N VAL A 96 -25.51 -14.76 -0.13
CA VAL A 96 -24.97 -16.14 -0.28
C VAL A 96 -23.92 -16.42 0.79
N TYR A 97 -23.04 -15.45 1.02
CA TYR A 97 -21.95 -15.52 2.00
C TYR A 97 -22.19 -14.53 3.14
N PRO A 98 -22.87 -14.94 4.23
CA PRO A 98 -23.02 -14.09 5.39
C PRO A 98 -21.68 -13.89 6.11
N VAL A 99 -21.49 -12.70 6.67
CA VAL A 99 -20.30 -12.29 7.41
C VAL A 99 -20.71 -11.96 8.85
N TRP A 100 -20.00 -12.53 9.83
CA TRP A 100 -20.32 -12.44 11.26
C TRP A 100 -19.08 -12.04 12.06
N MET A 101 -19.25 -11.56 13.29
CA MET A 101 -18.16 -11.19 14.17
C MET A 101 -17.66 -12.41 14.94
N ASN A 102 -16.40 -12.78 14.74
CA ASN A 102 -15.70 -13.71 15.60
C ASN A 102 -15.08 -12.97 16.79
N GLY A 103 -15.67 -13.16 17.96
CA GLY A 103 -15.22 -12.64 19.24
C GLY A 103 -16.38 -12.15 20.11
N THR A 104 -16.08 -11.71 21.32
CA THR A 104 -17.09 -11.26 22.29
C THR A 104 -17.37 -9.77 22.18
N PHE A 105 -18.59 -9.35 22.48
CA PHE A 105 -18.92 -7.92 22.58
C PHE A 105 -18.10 -7.23 23.68
N PRO A 106 -17.61 -6.00 23.46
CA PRO A 106 -16.93 -5.22 24.49
C PRO A 106 -17.88 -4.77 25.59
N LEU A 107 -17.32 -4.61 26.79
CA LEU A 107 -17.92 -3.82 27.86
C LEU A 107 -17.72 -2.33 27.56
N VAL A 108 -18.52 -1.47 28.19
CA VAL A 108 -18.38 -0.01 28.08
C VAL A 108 -16.97 0.45 28.51
N SER A 109 -16.37 -0.20 29.51
CA SER A 109 -15.02 0.09 30.02
C SER A 109 -13.90 -0.26 29.04
N ASP A 110 -14.17 -1.12 28.06
CA ASP A 110 -13.12 -1.62 27.15
C ASP A 110 -12.78 -0.60 26.06
N GLY A 111 -13.66 0.39 25.83
CA GLY A 111 -13.49 1.37 24.77
C GLY A 111 -13.58 0.75 23.38
N VAL A 112 -12.72 1.21 22.46
CA VAL A 112 -12.62 0.64 21.11
C VAL A 112 -11.75 -0.60 21.17
N VAL A 113 -12.29 -1.73 20.69
CA VAL A 113 -11.57 -2.99 20.62
C VAL A 113 -11.62 -3.57 19.21
N THR A 114 -10.57 -4.31 18.84
CA THR A 114 -10.51 -5.02 17.56
C THR A 114 -11.15 -6.41 17.69
N ARG A 115 -11.91 -6.79 16.68
CA ARG A 115 -12.53 -8.10 16.44
C ARG A 115 -12.32 -8.49 15.00
N THR A 116 -12.67 -9.73 14.67
CA THR A 116 -12.53 -10.25 13.32
C THR A 116 -13.92 -10.44 12.72
N LEU A 117 -14.18 -9.87 11.55
CA LEU A 117 -15.30 -10.30 10.72
C LEU A 117 -14.88 -11.56 9.98
N CYS A 118 -15.72 -12.58 10.03
CA CYS A 118 -15.52 -13.87 9.39
C CYS A 118 -16.61 -14.10 8.36
N LYS A 119 -16.21 -14.44 7.15
CA LYS A 119 -17.13 -14.88 6.09
C LYS A 119 -17.41 -16.37 6.21
N THR A 120 -18.69 -16.72 6.31
CA THR A 120 -19.13 -18.11 6.14
C THR A 120 -18.99 -18.50 4.67
N GLY A 121 -18.38 -19.66 4.42
CA GLY A 121 -18.23 -20.27 3.10
C GLY A 121 -18.52 -21.76 3.12
N PHE A 122 -18.32 -22.42 1.97
CA PHE A 122 -18.52 -23.87 1.84
C PHE A 122 -17.54 -24.69 2.68
N GLU A 123 -16.36 -24.14 2.96
CA GLU A 123 -15.29 -24.80 3.72
C GLU A 123 -15.37 -24.55 5.23
N GLY A 124 -16.31 -23.70 5.69
CA GLY A 124 -16.54 -23.46 7.11
C GLY A 124 -16.94 -22.02 7.44
N CYS A 125 -16.85 -21.71 8.73
CA CYS A 125 -17.36 -20.47 9.30
C CYS A 125 -16.51 -19.22 9.04
N CYS A 126 -15.23 -19.37 8.70
CA CYS A 126 -14.33 -18.25 8.47
C CYS A 126 -13.38 -18.59 7.33
N VAL A 127 -13.89 -18.57 6.10
CA VAL A 127 -13.09 -18.82 4.89
C VAL A 127 -12.32 -17.56 4.43
N ARG A 128 -12.70 -16.41 4.98
CA ARG A 128 -12.04 -15.12 4.80
C ARG A 128 -12.34 -14.25 6.01
N ASP A 129 -11.36 -13.44 6.40
CA ASP A 129 -11.45 -12.53 7.53
C ASP A 129 -11.22 -11.06 7.14
N TYR A 130 -11.74 -10.16 7.97
CA TYR A 130 -11.53 -8.72 7.90
C TYR A 130 -11.40 -8.15 9.31
N ASP A 131 -10.64 -7.06 9.46
CA ASP A 131 -10.57 -6.32 10.72
C ASP A 131 -11.88 -5.56 10.96
N LEU A 132 -12.39 -5.66 12.20
CA LEU A 132 -13.50 -4.87 12.70
C LEU A 132 -13.07 -4.18 13.97
N GLN A 133 -13.39 -2.90 14.09
CA GLN A 133 -13.37 -2.25 15.39
C GLN A 133 -14.80 -2.11 15.90
N ILE A 134 -14.98 -2.35 17.20
CA ILE A 134 -16.27 -2.25 17.86
C ILE A 134 -16.11 -1.50 19.17
N LYS A 135 -17.10 -0.68 19.51
CA LYS A 135 -17.19 0.00 20.81
C LYS A 135 -18.60 -0.13 21.36
N ASN A 136 -18.69 -0.38 22.66
CA ASN A 136 -19.94 -0.34 23.41
C ASN A 136 -20.17 1.08 23.95
N CYS A 137 -21.22 1.74 23.47
CA CYS A 137 -21.60 3.09 23.88
C CYS A 137 -22.60 3.11 25.04
N GLY A 138 -22.89 1.94 25.63
CA GLY A 138 -23.86 1.74 26.71
C GLY A 138 -25.26 1.44 26.17
N SER A 139 -25.80 2.30 25.31
CA SER A 139 -27.14 2.12 24.72
C SER A 139 -27.15 1.40 23.38
N HIS A 140 -26.03 1.40 22.66
CA HIS A 140 -25.87 0.81 21.34
C HIS A 140 -24.38 0.47 21.12
N TYR A 141 -24.11 -0.28 20.05
CA TYR A 141 -22.75 -0.53 19.59
C TYR A 141 -22.49 0.27 18.33
N VAL A 142 -21.24 0.69 18.18
CA VAL A 142 -20.74 1.27 16.94
C VAL A 142 -19.63 0.40 16.37
N TYR A 143 -19.63 0.30 15.05
CA TYR A 143 -18.80 -0.63 14.29
C TYR A 143 -18.01 0.16 13.27
N CYS A 144 -16.68 0.04 13.29
CA CYS A 144 -15.87 0.52 12.19
C CYS A 144 -15.79 -0.58 11.13
N ILE A 145 -16.62 -0.46 10.11
CA ILE A 145 -16.83 -1.48 9.08
C ILE A 145 -15.93 -1.17 7.88
N PRO A 146 -15.12 -2.14 7.40
CA PRO A 146 -14.38 -1.99 6.15
C PRO A 146 -15.28 -2.25 4.94
N ALA A 147 -14.83 -1.82 3.76
CA ALA A 147 -15.39 -2.32 2.51
C ALA A 147 -14.99 -3.79 2.37
N LEU A 148 -15.96 -4.68 2.17
CA LEU A 148 -15.67 -6.07 1.85
C LEU A 148 -15.13 -6.16 0.41
N ASP A 149 -14.50 -7.28 0.07
CA ASP A 149 -13.75 -7.41 -1.20
C ASP A 149 -14.30 -8.50 -2.12
N THR A 150 -15.40 -9.16 -1.77
CA THR A 150 -16.13 -10.14 -2.58
C THR A 150 -17.64 -9.85 -2.63
N CYS A 151 -18.38 -10.51 -3.53
CA CYS A 151 -19.85 -10.47 -3.60
C CYS A 151 -20.37 -11.84 -4.04
N PRO A 152 -21.61 -12.25 -3.67
CA PRO A 152 -22.58 -11.51 -2.86
C PRO A 152 -22.47 -11.86 -1.37
N GLU A 153 -21.84 -10.97 -0.61
CA GLU A 153 -21.60 -11.13 0.83
C GLU A 153 -22.05 -9.90 1.61
N ARG A 154 -22.55 -10.14 2.83
CA ARG A 154 -23.08 -9.10 3.71
C ARG A 154 -22.82 -9.43 5.16
N ILE A 155 -22.53 -8.39 5.92
CA ILE A 155 -22.43 -8.44 7.38
C ILE A 155 -23.82 -8.71 7.93
N CYS A 156 -23.95 -9.68 8.82
CA CYS A 156 -25.19 -10.07 9.47
C CYS A 156 -25.44 -9.21 10.71
N PHE A 157 -26.66 -8.70 10.83
CA PHE A 157 -27.12 -8.04 12.05
C PHE A 157 -28.47 -8.63 12.46
N GLY A 158 -28.60 -9.00 13.73
CA GLY A 158 -29.82 -9.58 14.30
C GLY A 158 -30.12 -11.00 13.84
N THR A 159 -31.05 -11.64 14.55
CA THR A 159 -31.44 -13.04 14.30
C THR A 159 -32.85 -13.20 13.74
N ASN A 160 -33.76 -12.29 14.09
CA ASN A 160 -35.18 -12.36 13.75
C ASN A 160 -35.69 -10.97 13.34
N GLY A 161 -35.71 -10.69 12.04
CA GLY A 161 -36.24 -9.45 11.46
C GLY A 161 -37.22 -9.71 10.33
N SER A 162 -37.89 -8.66 9.86
CA SER A 162 -38.73 -8.75 8.66
C SER A 162 -37.85 -8.80 7.43
N CYS A 163 -38.10 -9.73 6.52
CA CYS A 163 -37.34 -9.89 5.27
C CYS A 163 -37.95 -9.09 4.11
N GLU A 164 -38.73 -8.06 4.43
CA GLU A 164 -39.35 -7.20 3.44
C GLU A 164 -38.29 -6.46 2.63
N TYR A 165 -38.40 -6.60 1.31
CA TYR A 165 -37.69 -5.77 0.36
C TYR A 165 -38.48 -4.46 0.24
N PRO A 166 -37.86 -3.28 0.34
CA PRO A 166 -38.53 -2.03 0.01
C PRO A 166 -38.90 -2.11 -1.47
N THR A 167 -40.15 -2.46 -1.71
CA THR A 167 -40.70 -2.47 -3.05
C THR A 167 -41.08 -1.04 -3.32
N THR A 168 -40.20 -0.27 -3.97
CA THR A 168 -40.59 1.02 -4.53
C THR A 168 -41.52 0.78 -5.73
N THR A 169 -42.71 0.22 -5.47
CA THR A 169 -43.86 0.31 -6.37
C THR A 169 -44.52 1.64 -6.11
N THR A 170 -43.82 2.72 -6.48
CA THR A 170 -44.50 3.94 -6.91
C THR A 170 -44.45 3.90 -8.41
N THR A 171 -45.43 3.22 -9.01
CA THR A 171 -45.84 3.50 -10.38
C THR A 171 -45.98 5.02 -10.48
N PRO A 172 -45.24 5.72 -11.35
CA PRO A 172 -45.48 7.14 -11.56
C PRO A 172 -46.87 7.25 -12.19
N THR A 173 -47.85 7.69 -11.40
CA THR A 173 -49.04 8.34 -11.95
C THR A 173 -48.52 9.51 -12.76
N VAL A 174 -48.59 9.38 -14.08
CA VAL A 174 -48.33 10.45 -15.04
C VAL A 174 -49.27 11.59 -14.69
N THR A 175 -48.74 12.56 -13.95
CA THR A 175 -49.25 13.93 -13.96
C THR A 175 -48.11 14.76 -14.50
N THR A 176 -48.26 15.08 -15.77
CA THR A 176 -47.50 16.05 -16.54
C THR A 176 -47.35 17.32 -15.71
N GLU A 177 -46.14 17.62 -15.24
CA GLU A 177 -45.71 18.98 -14.96
C GLU A 177 -44.18 19.03 -15.02
N SER A 178 -43.73 19.95 -15.86
CA SER A 178 -42.37 20.19 -16.32
C SER A 178 -41.52 20.88 -15.25
N ASP A 179 -40.38 20.30 -14.88
CA ASP A 179 -39.19 21.10 -14.54
C ASP A 179 -37.92 20.28 -14.76
N SER A 180 -36.96 20.89 -15.44
CA SER A 180 -35.74 20.28 -15.94
C SER A 180 -34.62 20.39 -14.93
N ASP A 181 -34.19 19.27 -14.35
CA ASP A 181 -32.87 19.19 -13.73
C ASP A 181 -32.27 17.79 -13.97
N GLU A 182 -31.20 17.74 -14.75
CA GLU A 182 -30.55 16.52 -15.23
C GLU A 182 -29.72 15.87 -14.10
N LYS A 183 -30.32 14.95 -13.34
CA LYS A 183 -29.59 14.10 -12.38
C LYS A 183 -28.79 13.02 -13.12
N VAL A 184 -27.49 13.23 -13.28
CA VAL A 184 -26.54 12.20 -13.70
C VAL A 184 -26.42 11.09 -12.62
N PRO A 185 -26.44 9.79 -12.97
CA PRO A 185 -26.37 8.70 -12.00
C PRO A 185 -25.07 8.68 -11.18
N ILE A 186 -25.16 8.59 -9.85
CA ILE A 186 -24.03 8.53 -8.89
C ILE A 186 -23.05 7.37 -9.17
N LYS A 187 -23.51 6.35 -9.91
CA LYS A 187 -22.67 5.21 -10.36
C LYS A 187 -21.55 5.65 -11.31
N GLU A 188 -21.80 6.66 -12.14
CA GLU A 188 -20.83 7.17 -13.11
C GLU A 188 -19.77 8.08 -12.45
N TYR A 189 -20.13 8.79 -11.39
CA TYR A 189 -19.20 9.61 -10.61
C TYR A 189 -18.20 8.76 -9.80
N ARG A 190 -18.64 7.59 -9.29
CA ARG A 190 -17.79 6.72 -8.45
C ARG A 190 -16.78 5.89 -9.25
N ASP A 191 -17.12 5.48 -10.47
CA ASP A 191 -16.18 4.82 -11.38
C ASP A 191 -15.10 5.80 -11.89
N LEU A 192 -15.42 7.09 -12.00
CA LEU A 192 -14.44 8.12 -12.38
C LEU A 192 -13.37 8.32 -11.30
N GLU A 193 -13.76 8.38 -10.02
CA GLU A 193 -12.83 8.47 -8.89
C GLU A 193 -11.94 7.22 -8.80
N SER A 194 -12.50 6.01 -8.98
CA SER A 194 -11.69 4.77 -8.97
C SER A 194 -10.70 4.72 -10.15
N ARG A 195 -11.11 5.19 -11.33
CA ARG A 195 -10.21 5.30 -12.50
C ARG A 195 -9.14 6.36 -12.30
N TYR A 196 -9.49 7.49 -11.69
CA TYR A 196 -8.55 8.57 -11.40
C TYR A 196 -7.47 8.15 -10.39
N VAL A 197 -7.86 7.44 -9.33
CA VAL A 197 -6.93 6.85 -8.36
C VAL A 197 -6.00 5.83 -9.04
N ALA A 198 -6.53 4.95 -9.89
CA ALA A 198 -5.71 4.00 -10.64
C ALA A 198 -4.69 4.69 -11.57
N ILE A 199 -5.09 5.78 -12.24
CA ILE A 199 -4.19 6.57 -13.10
C ILE A 199 -3.09 7.23 -12.27
N ILE A 200 -3.41 7.84 -11.12
CA ILE A 200 -2.42 8.45 -10.22
C ILE A 200 -1.39 7.41 -9.79
N VAL A 201 -1.83 6.22 -9.40
CA VAL A 201 -0.93 5.13 -8.99
C VAL A 201 0.02 4.73 -10.12
N VAL A 202 -0.46 4.56 -11.35
CA VAL A 202 0.37 4.23 -12.51
C VAL A 202 1.40 5.33 -12.79
N VAL A 203 0.99 6.61 -12.74
CA VAL A 203 1.89 7.74 -12.95
C VAL A 203 2.99 7.78 -11.88
N VAL A 204 2.65 7.58 -10.61
CA VAL A 204 3.63 7.54 -9.51
C VAL A 204 4.63 6.40 -9.70
N ILE A 205 4.17 5.21 -10.12
CA ILE A 205 5.06 4.07 -10.43
C ILE A 205 6.03 4.42 -11.56
N LEU A 206 5.55 5.02 -12.65
CA LEU A 206 6.40 5.44 -13.77
C LEU A 206 7.42 6.49 -13.35
N LEU A 207 7.05 7.43 -12.49
CA LEU A 207 7.97 8.43 -11.94
C LEU A 207 9.04 7.77 -11.05
N ILE A 208 8.67 6.81 -10.20
CA ILE A 208 9.64 6.05 -9.39
C ILE A 208 10.60 5.26 -10.27
N ILE A 209 10.11 4.60 -11.32
CA ILE A 209 10.97 3.88 -12.29
C ILE A 209 11.92 4.85 -12.99
N GLY A 210 11.43 6.02 -13.41
CA GLY A 210 12.26 7.06 -14.03
C GLY A 210 13.35 7.60 -13.10
N VAL A 211 12.99 7.91 -11.85
CA VAL A 211 13.93 8.40 -10.83
C VAL A 211 14.96 7.33 -10.49
N THR A 212 14.56 6.07 -10.32
CA THR A 212 15.50 4.97 -10.03
C THR A 212 16.44 4.71 -11.20
N ALA A 213 15.96 4.75 -12.44
CA ALA A 213 16.79 4.60 -13.63
C ALA A 213 17.80 5.75 -13.77
N THR A 214 17.37 7.00 -13.59
CA THR A 214 18.24 8.18 -13.68
C THR A 214 19.31 8.20 -12.60
N ILE A 215 18.95 7.89 -11.35
CA ILE A 215 19.92 7.72 -10.26
C ILE A 215 20.92 6.62 -10.60
N THR A 216 20.46 5.47 -11.09
CA THR A 216 21.34 4.36 -11.46
C THR A 216 22.33 4.75 -12.55
N VAL A 217 21.89 5.49 -13.57
CA VAL A 217 22.76 6.01 -14.64
C VAL A 217 23.75 7.04 -14.09
N ALA A 218 23.31 7.97 -13.25
CA ALA A 218 24.17 8.98 -12.64
C ALA A 218 25.25 8.34 -11.76
N VAL A 219 24.86 7.34 -10.94
CA VAL A 219 25.76 6.56 -10.08
C VAL A 219 26.77 5.78 -10.93
N ARG A 220 26.33 5.09 -11.99
CA ARG A 220 27.24 4.40 -12.93
C ARG A 220 28.22 5.37 -13.59
N LYS A 221 27.75 6.55 -14.01
CA LYS A 221 28.58 7.60 -14.60
C LYS A 221 29.59 8.13 -13.60
N PHE A 222 29.18 8.35 -12.35
CA PHE A 222 30.05 8.80 -11.27
C PHE A 222 31.13 7.76 -10.94
N TYR A 223 30.76 6.48 -10.81
CA TYR A 223 31.73 5.40 -10.60
C TYR A 223 32.71 5.25 -11.78
N LYS A 224 32.23 5.40 -13.02
CA LYS A 224 33.09 5.39 -14.21
C LYS A 224 34.07 6.57 -14.21
N LEU A 225 33.62 7.78 -13.87
CA LEU A 225 34.47 8.97 -13.78
C LEU A 225 35.50 8.86 -12.65
N LYS A 226 35.11 8.29 -11.51
CA LYS A 226 36.03 8.02 -10.38
C LYS A 226 37.13 7.05 -10.80
N SER A 227 36.78 5.95 -11.47
CA SER A 227 37.74 4.98 -12.01
C SER A 227 38.71 5.60 -13.03
N HIS A 228 38.24 6.44 -13.96
CA HIS A 228 39.12 7.15 -14.90
C HIS A 228 40.06 8.13 -14.20
N ARG A 229 39.61 8.80 -13.13
CA ARG A 229 40.44 9.73 -12.35
C ARG A 229 41.57 8.99 -11.63
N GLU A 230 41.28 7.86 -11.00
CA GLU A 230 42.29 7.01 -10.34
C GLU A 230 43.32 6.50 -11.36
N ILE A 231 42.88 6.01 -12.53
CA ILE A 231 43.79 5.58 -13.62
C ILE A 231 44.66 6.74 -14.14
N SER A 232 44.11 7.96 -14.23
CA SER A 232 44.87 9.12 -14.71
C SER A 232 45.97 9.55 -13.75
N GLN A 233 45.73 9.49 -12.43
CA GLN A 233 46.74 9.80 -11.41
C GLN A 233 47.90 8.80 -11.44
N SER A 234 47.60 7.50 -11.49
CA SER A 234 48.66 6.47 -11.59
C SER A 234 49.49 6.60 -12.87
N ARG A 235 48.90 7.04 -13.99
CA ARG A 235 49.63 7.28 -15.24
C ARG A 235 50.57 8.49 -15.13
N THR A 236 50.15 9.58 -14.51
CA THR A 236 51.03 10.76 -14.29
C THR A 236 52.19 10.48 -13.34
N GLU A 237 51.98 9.65 -12.32
CA GLU A 237 53.06 9.22 -11.40
C GLU A 237 54.12 8.40 -12.15
N LEU A 238 53.71 7.43 -13.00
CA LEU A 238 54.64 6.64 -13.81
C LEU A 238 55.45 7.47 -14.84
N VAL A 239 54.87 8.55 -15.37
CA VAL A 239 55.56 9.44 -16.31
C VAL A 239 56.58 10.33 -15.59
N GLY A 240 56.25 10.85 -14.40
CA GLY A 240 57.19 11.61 -13.57
C GLY A 240 58.37 10.78 -13.06
N GLU A 241 58.16 9.49 -12.79
CA GLU A 241 59.22 8.55 -12.41
C GLU A 241 60.21 8.31 -13.58
N ARG A 242 59.69 8.23 -14.81
CA ARG A 242 60.49 8.03 -16.04
C ARG A 242 61.36 9.25 -16.37
N GLU A 243 60.86 10.46 -16.19
CA GLU A 243 61.64 11.70 -16.41
C GLU A 243 62.76 11.87 -15.37
N LYS A 244 62.54 11.50 -14.11
CA LYS A 244 63.62 11.47 -13.09
C LYS A 244 64.71 10.46 -13.43
N THR A 245 64.35 9.33 -14.02
CA THR A 245 65.31 8.28 -14.38
C THR A 245 66.19 8.67 -15.58
N GLN A 246 65.67 9.51 -16.47
CA GLN A 246 66.37 9.93 -17.69
C GLN A 246 67.30 11.14 -17.51
N SER A 247 67.24 11.82 -16.36
CA SER A 247 68.12 12.95 -16.01
C SER A 247 69.42 12.53 -15.30
N ILE A 248 69.63 11.24 -15.01
CA ILE A 248 70.78 10.73 -14.23
C ILE A 248 71.54 9.68 -15.03
N THR A 249 72.09 10.03 -16.19
CA THR A 249 73.27 9.33 -16.75
C THR A 249 74.02 10.25 -17.72
N PRO A 250 75.26 10.67 -17.42
CA PRO A 250 76.21 11.07 -18.44
C PRO A 250 76.70 9.80 -19.15
N VAL A 251 76.46 9.69 -20.46
CA VAL A 251 77.11 8.66 -21.29
C VAL A 251 78.55 9.12 -21.51
N GLU A 252 79.46 8.64 -20.66
CA GLU A 252 80.89 8.75 -20.90
C GLU A 252 81.31 7.60 -21.83
N SER A 253 81.65 7.94 -23.07
CA SER A 253 82.18 7.01 -24.05
C SER A 253 83.63 6.66 -23.69
N ASN A 254 83.86 5.47 -23.15
CA ASN A 254 85.20 4.91 -23.08
C ASN A 254 85.31 3.67 -23.96
N TYR A 255 86.32 3.73 -24.81
CA TYR A 255 86.72 2.81 -25.86
C TYR A 255 87.72 1.83 -25.25
N GLU A 256 87.42 0.53 -25.13
CA GLU A 256 88.48 -0.45 -24.85
C GLU A 256 88.12 -1.89 -25.26
N GLN A 257 88.89 -2.34 -26.26
CA GLN A 257 89.43 -3.68 -26.55
C GLN A 257 88.57 -4.94 -26.55
N THR A 258 88.45 -5.50 -27.76
CA THR A 258 88.22 -6.91 -28.07
C THR A 258 89.30 -7.83 -27.48
N PRO A 259 88.95 -8.91 -26.78
CA PRO A 259 89.90 -9.97 -26.42
C PRO A 259 90.07 -10.99 -27.56
N PRO A 260 91.24 -11.66 -27.65
CA PRO A 260 91.60 -12.50 -28.79
C PRO A 260 91.01 -13.91 -28.71
N TYR A 261 90.86 -14.47 -29.91
CA TYR A 261 90.53 -15.85 -30.23
C TYR A 261 91.53 -16.84 -29.61
N VAL A 262 91.03 -17.83 -28.89
CA VAL A 262 91.83 -18.98 -28.40
C VAL A 262 91.17 -20.27 -28.89
N ASP A 263 91.90 -20.99 -29.73
CA ASP A 263 91.60 -22.31 -30.28
C ASP A 263 92.26 -23.37 -29.40
N PHE A 264 91.55 -24.43 -29.04
CA PHE A 264 92.13 -25.64 -28.44
C PHE A 264 91.26 -26.88 -28.72
N ASN A 265 91.57 -27.55 -29.83
CA ASN A 265 91.51 -29.00 -29.93
C ASN A 265 92.79 -29.59 -29.35
N ALA A 266 92.73 -30.31 -28.22
CA ALA A 266 93.78 -31.25 -27.79
C ALA A 266 93.32 -32.22 -26.68
N PHE A 267 93.15 -33.49 -27.10
CA PHE A 267 93.45 -34.76 -26.42
C PHE A 267 92.77 -35.14 -25.08
N GLY A 268 92.08 -36.29 -25.15
CA GLY A 268 91.61 -37.10 -24.02
C GLY A 268 90.60 -38.13 -24.50
#